data_AF-A0A109J9N7-F1
#
_entry.id   AF-A0A109J9N7-F1
#
_cell.length_a   1.000
_cell.length_b   1.000
_cell.length_c   1.000
_cell.angle_alpha   90.00
_cell.angle_beta   90.00
_cell.angle_gamma   90.00
#
_symmetry.space_group_name_H-M   'P 1'
#
loop_
_entity.id
_entity.type
_entity.pdbx_description
1 polymer ?
#
loop_
_entity_poly.entity_id
_entity_poly.type
_entity_poly.pdbx_seq_one_letter_code
_entity_poly.pdbx_strand_id
1 'polypeptide(L)'
;MREPARLPREMGVGGFLVFQLLIGGMLLSSLTHPWLIMLLVTTAGYLALGFPPAGSSEGALLLLDLANMAASYDLFLLLGRVAMLREEKRSIGWRWIYVPLYWLMISVAAWRALLELPRKPFFWDKTPRVPVSTSEKLRRA
;
A
#
# COMPACT_ATOMS: atom_id res chain seq x y z
N MET A 1 -7.33 -14.35 11.52
CA MET A 1 -8.56 -15.18 11.55
C MET A 1 -8.31 -16.37 12.43
N ARG A 2 -9.06 -16.56 13.53
CA ARG A 2 -8.91 -17.75 14.38
C ARG A 2 -9.70 -18.95 13.85
N GLU A 3 -10.82 -18.68 13.16
CA GLU A 3 -11.67 -19.70 12.53
C GLU A 3 -12.08 -19.26 11.11
N PRO A 4 -11.19 -19.40 10.10
CA PRO A 4 -11.43 -18.88 8.75
C PRO A 4 -12.65 -19.52 8.06
N ALA A 5 -13.03 -20.73 8.45
CA ALA A 5 -14.17 -21.46 7.86
C ALA A 5 -15.56 -20.93 8.29
N ARG A 6 -15.65 -20.17 9.39
CA ARG A 6 -16.94 -19.59 9.84
C ARG A 6 -17.26 -18.25 9.15
N LEU A 7 -16.24 -17.55 8.70
CA LEU A 7 -16.34 -16.22 8.10
C LEU A 7 -17.28 -16.15 6.88
N PRO A 8 -17.28 -17.12 5.94
CA PRO A 8 -18.25 -17.14 4.84
C PRO A 8 -19.70 -17.34 5.30
N ARG A 9 -19.93 -18.01 6.44
CA ARG A 9 -21.27 -18.20 7.00
C ARG A 9 -21.81 -16.94 7.69
N GLU A 10 -20.93 -16.11 8.23
CA GLU A 10 -21.30 -14.86 8.93
C GLU A 10 -21.53 -13.69 7.97
N MET A 11 -20.75 -13.58 6.90
CA MET A 11 -20.78 -12.43 5.98
C MET A 11 -21.40 -12.75 4.61
N GLY A 12 -21.72 -14.02 4.36
CA GLY A 12 -22.05 -14.54 3.03
C GLY A 12 -20.83 -14.64 2.10
N VAL A 13 -20.94 -15.44 1.04
CA VAL A 13 -19.84 -15.68 0.08
C VAL A 13 -19.42 -14.38 -0.61
N GLY A 14 -20.38 -13.51 -0.98
CA GLY A 14 -20.09 -12.22 -1.59
C GLY A 14 -19.27 -11.30 -0.68
N GLY A 15 -19.69 -11.14 0.58
CA GLY A 15 -18.98 -10.34 1.57
C GLY A 15 -17.57 -10.90 1.86
N PHE A 16 -17.44 -12.22 1.93
CA PHE A 16 -16.14 -12.89 2.07
C PHE A 16 -15.21 -12.58 0.88
N LEU A 17 -15.69 -12.71 -0.35
CA LEU A 17 -14.88 -12.43 -1.55
C LEU A 17 -14.41 -10.97 -1.60
N VAL A 18 -15.31 -10.02 -1.30
CA VAL A 18 -14.95 -8.59 -1.23
C VAL A 18 -13.91 -8.36 -0.14
N PHE A 19 -14.09 -8.94 1.05
CA PHE A 19 -13.13 -8.82 2.14
C PHE A 19 -11.74 -9.34 1.75
N GLN A 20 -11.67 -10.53 1.15
CA GLN A 20 -10.40 -11.12 0.70
C GLN A 20 -9.76 -10.29 -0.41
N LEU A 21 -10.56 -9.77 -1.34
CA LEU A 21 -10.08 -8.91 -2.42
C LEU A 21 -9.51 -7.60 -1.88
N LEU A 22 -10.16 -6.98 -0.90
CA LEU A 22 -9.69 -5.71 -0.30
C LEU A 22 -8.42 -5.91 0.53
N ILE A 23 -8.42 -6.87 1.46
CA ILE A 23 -7.27 -7.12 2.34
C ILE A 23 -6.11 -7.76 1.56
N GLY A 24 -6.41 -8.83 0.82
CA GLY A 24 -5.42 -9.52 0.01
C GLY A 24 -4.89 -8.63 -1.10
N GLY A 25 -5.75 -7.86 -1.77
CA GLY A 25 -5.35 -6.89 -2.80
C GLY A 25 -4.44 -5.80 -2.24
N MET A 26 -4.74 -5.24 -1.06
CA MET A 26 -3.88 -4.23 -0.43
C MET A 26 -2.50 -4.81 -0.06
N LEU A 27 -2.45 -6.03 0.50
CA LEU A 27 -1.19 -6.70 0.84
C LEU A 27 -0.37 -7.02 -0.41
N LEU A 28 -0.99 -7.67 -1.40
CA LEU A 28 -0.33 -8.01 -2.67
C LEU A 28 0.17 -6.75 -3.38
N SER A 29 -0.66 -5.71 -3.47
CA SER A 29 -0.29 -4.42 -4.06
C SER A 29 0.94 -3.84 -3.34
N SER A 30 0.95 -3.81 -2.01
CA SER A 30 2.10 -3.29 -1.26
C SER A 30 3.40 -4.08 -1.52
N LEU A 31 3.31 -5.40 -1.69
CA LEU A 31 4.48 -6.25 -1.96
C LEU A 31 4.97 -6.14 -3.40
N THR A 32 4.06 -6.06 -4.38
CA THR A 32 4.39 -6.04 -5.82
C THR A 32 4.74 -4.66 -6.33
N HIS A 33 4.32 -3.59 -5.66
CA HIS A 33 4.57 -2.22 -6.08
C HIS A 33 6.03 -1.87 -6.47
N PRO A 34 7.07 -2.21 -5.66
CA PRO A 34 8.45 -1.94 -6.05
C PRO A 34 8.85 -2.70 -7.32
N TRP A 35 8.29 -3.89 -7.53
CA TRP A 35 8.52 -4.68 -8.74
C TRP A 35 7.88 -4.05 -9.97
N LEU A 36 6.67 -3.50 -9.84
CA LEU A 36 6.00 -2.77 -10.93
C LEU A 36 6.81 -1.55 -11.37
N ILE A 37 7.35 -0.79 -10.41
CA ILE A 37 8.23 0.34 -10.71
C ILE A 37 9.52 -0.13 -11.39
N MET A 38 10.14 -1.19 -10.88
CA MET A 38 11.34 -1.77 -11.49
C MET A 38 11.07 -2.18 -12.94
N LEU A 39 9.99 -2.93 -13.20
CA LEU A 39 9.60 -3.37 -14.53
C LEU A 39 9.41 -2.16 -15.45
N LEU A 40 8.65 -1.17 -15.03
CA LEU A 40 8.37 0.03 -15.81
C LEU A 40 9.64 0.79 -16.19
N VAL A 41 10.56 0.97 -15.24
CA VAL A 41 11.86 1.62 -15.49
C VAL A 41 12.73 0.78 -16.44
N THR A 42 12.79 -0.54 -16.24
CA THR A 42 13.59 -1.42 -17.10
C THR A 42 13.04 -1.48 -18.52
N THR A 43 11.72 -1.59 -18.70
CA THR A 43 11.07 -1.62 -20.02
C THR A 43 11.25 -0.28 -20.74
N ALA A 44 11.06 0.84 -20.05
CA ALA A 44 11.32 2.16 -20.61
C ALA A 44 12.80 2.32 -21.03
N GLY A 45 13.73 1.81 -20.22
CA GLY A 45 15.16 1.79 -20.53
C GLY A 45 15.49 0.94 -21.76
N TYR A 46 14.94 -0.26 -21.87
CA TYR A 46 15.13 -1.12 -23.05
C TYR A 46 14.60 -0.47 -24.32
N LEU A 47 13.39 0.11 -24.27
CA LEU A 47 12.81 0.82 -25.41
C LEU A 47 13.66 2.02 -25.83
N ALA A 48 14.19 2.78 -24.86
CA ALA A 48 15.09 3.90 -25.13
C ALA A 48 16.42 3.46 -25.79
N LEU A 49 16.87 2.24 -25.52
CA LEU A 49 18.05 1.61 -26.15
C LEU A 49 17.73 0.95 -27.51
N GLY A 50 16.47 0.99 -27.97
CA GLY A 50 16.05 0.41 -29.25
C GLY A 50 15.71 -1.08 -29.20
N PHE A 51 15.47 -1.63 -28.01
CA PHE A 51 15.04 -3.01 -27.81
C PHE A 51 13.62 -3.07 -27.22
N PRO A 52 12.69 -3.87 -27.77
CA PRO A 52 12.81 -4.71 -28.97
C PRO A 52 12.72 -3.89 -30.28
N PRO A 53 12.98 -4.51 -31.45
CA PRO A 53 12.84 -3.85 -32.75
C PRO A 53 11.48 -3.18 -32.97
N ALA A 54 11.46 -2.17 -33.83
CA ALA A 54 10.25 -1.47 -34.23
C ALA A 54 9.20 -2.45 -34.79
N GLY A 55 7.97 -2.38 -34.26
CA GLY A 55 6.87 -3.31 -34.58
C GLY A 55 6.43 -4.20 -33.41
N SER A 56 7.15 -4.18 -32.28
CA SER A 56 6.74 -4.88 -31.06
C SER A 56 5.58 -4.16 -30.34
N SER A 57 4.77 -4.92 -29.59
CA SER A 57 3.68 -4.39 -28.76
C SER A 57 4.15 -3.77 -27.45
N GLU A 58 5.44 -3.84 -27.13
CA GLU A 58 6.00 -3.39 -25.84
C GLU A 58 5.76 -1.91 -25.58
N GLY A 59 5.81 -1.06 -26.62
CA GLY A 59 5.48 0.36 -26.48
C GLY A 59 4.02 0.60 -26.07
N ALA A 60 3.09 -0.18 -26.64
CA ALA A 60 1.68 -0.10 -26.29
C ALA A 60 1.41 -0.66 -24.87
N LEU A 61 2.09 -1.75 -24.50
CA LEU A 61 2.01 -2.31 -23.15
C LEU A 61 2.57 -1.34 -22.11
N LEU A 62 3.73 -0.71 -22.38
CA LEU A 62 4.32 0.30 -21.49
C LEU A 62 3.39 1.51 -21.30
N LEU A 63 2.73 1.96 -22.38
CA LEU A 63 1.73 3.04 -22.28
C LEU A 63 0.51 2.62 -21.46
N LEU A 64 0.03 1.38 -21.63
CA LEU A 64 -1.06 0.83 -20.84
C LEU A 64 -0.68 0.75 -19.35
N ASP A 65 0.54 0.28 -19.05
CA ASP A 65 1.06 0.20 -17.68
C ASP A 65 1.19 1.58 -17.04
N LEU A 66 1.73 2.56 -17.77
CA LEU A 66 1.79 3.95 -17.34
C LEU A 66 0.40 4.53 -17.06
N ALA A 67 -0.54 4.33 -17.98
CA ALA A 67 -1.92 4.79 -17.82
C ALA A 67 -2.61 4.13 -16.62
N ASN A 68 -2.43 2.83 -16.45
CA ASN A 68 -2.99 2.08 -15.33
C ASN A 68 -2.39 2.54 -13.99
N MET A 69 -1.08 2.78 -13.94
CA MET A 69 -0.41 3.25 -12.73
C MET A 69 -0.82 4.70 -12.38
N ALA A 70 -0.91 5.58 -13.37
CA ALA A 70 -1.42 6.94 -13.18
C ALA A 70 -2.87 6.92 -12.68
N ALA A 71 -3.77 6.18 -13.34
CA ALA A 71 -5.16 6.05 -12.94
C ALA A 71 -5.33 5.48 -11.53
N SER A 72 -4.47 4.54 -11.12
CA SER A 72 -4.47 3.97 -9.78
C SER A 72 -4.12 5.02 -8.71
N TYR A 73 -3.08 5.82 -8.95
CA TYR A 73 -2.73 6.93 -8.05
C TYR A 73 -3.81 8.01 -8.03
N ASP A 74 -4.36 8.38 -9.19
CA ASP A 74 -5.42 9.38 -9.29
C ASP A 74 -6.66 8.94 -8.51
N LEU A 75 -7.08 7.67 -8.67
CA LEU A 75 -8.22 7.13 -7.92
C LEU A 75 -7.95 7.12 -6.41
N PHE A 76 -6.74 6.74 -5.98
CA PHE A 76 -6.35 6.77 -4.58
C PHE A 76 -6.39 8.21 -4.01
N LEU A 77 -5.86 9.18 -4.76
CA LEU A 77 -5.87 10.60 -4.38
C LEU A 77 -7.28 11.17 -4.34
N LEU A 78 -8.13 10.83 -5.31
CA LEU A 78 -9.52 11.27 -5.37
C LEU A 78 -10.32 10.73 -4.18
N LEU A 79 -10.26 9.42 -3.93
CA LEU A 79 -10.94 8.80 -2.80
C LEU A 79 -10.45 9.36 -1.46
N GLY A 80 -9.13 9.50 -1.31
CA GLY A 80 -8.53 10.11 -0.13
C GLY A 80 -9.00 11.55 0.08
N ARG A 81 -9.08 12.35 -0.98
CA ARG A 81 -9.60 13.72 -0.90
C ARG A 81 -11.10 13.76 -0.63
N VAL A 82 -11.92 12.89 -1.22
CA VAL A 82 -13.37 12.88 -0.96
C VAL A 82 -13.67 12.65 0.52
N ALA A 83 -12.91 11.77 1.17
CA ALA A 83 -13.07 11.45 2.59
C ALA A 83 -12.64 12.57 3.57
N MET A 84 -11.83 13.54 3.12
CA MET A 84 -11.24 14.57 4.00
C MET A 84 -12.10 15.84 4.16
N LEU A 85 -12.06 16.40 5.37
CA LEU A 85 -12.58 17.73 5.70
C LEU A 85 -11.76 18.84 5.01
N ARG A 86 -12.33 20.04 4.90
CA ARG A 86 -11.66 21.19 4.24
C ARG A 86 -10.34 21.57 4.92
N GLU A 87 -10.29 21.48 6.24
CA GLU A 87 -9.10 21.81 7.03
C GLU A 87 -7.96 20.81 6.80
N GLU A 88 -8.29 19.52 6.75
CA GLU A 88 -7.35 18.43 6.45
C GLU A 88 -6.79 18.54 5.02
N LYS A 89 -7.65 18.89 4.04
CA LYS A 89 -7.20 19.16 2.66
C LYS A 89 -6.16 20.27 2.61
N ARG A 90 -6.38 21.35 3.38
CA ARG A 90 -5.47 22.51 3.45
C ARG A 90 -4.17 22.16 4.16
N SER A 91 -4.20 21.32 5.20
CA SER A 91 -3.00 20.92 5.94
C SER A 91 -2.07 20.03 5.11
N ILE A 92 -2.62 19.19 4.23
CA ILE A 92 -1.82 18.36 3.31
C ILE A 92 -1.29 19.20 2.14
N GLY A 93 -2.13 20.01 1.51
CA GLY A 93 -1.71 20.96 0.46
C GLY A 93 -0.94 20.29 -0.68
N TRP A 94 0.30 20.71 -0.94
CA TRP A 94 1.14 20.17 -2.02
C TRP A 94 1.79 18.81 -1.70
N ARG A 95 1.75 18.38 -0.43
CA ARG A 95 2.46 17.17 0.05
C ARG A 95 1.93 15.88 -0.56
N TRP A 96 0.79 15.92 -1.26
CA TRP A 96 0.29 14.80 -2.06
C TRP A 96 1.30 14.28 -3.10
N ILE A 97 2.26 15.10 -3.53
CA ILE A 97 3.36 14.67 -4.42
C ILE A 97 4.22 13.55 -3.81
N TYR A 98 4.23 13.41 -2.48
CA TYR A 98 4.98 12.36 -1.79
C TYR A 98 4.21 11.04 -1.68
N VAL A 99 3.00 10.91 -2.24
CA VAL A 99 2.24 9.65 -2.19
C VAL A 99 2.97 8.47 -2.83
N PRO A 100 3.66 8.59 -3.99
CA PRO A 100 4.46 7.50 -4.53
C PRO A 100 5.58 7.07 -3.58
N LEU A 101 6.26 8.04 -2.96
CA LEU A 101 7.31 7.75 -1.96
C LEU A 101 6.73 7.09 -0.71
N TYR A 102 5.56 7.53 -0.27
CA TYR A 102 4.83 6.92 0.84
C TYR A 102 4.46 5.46 0.55
N TRP A 103 4.04 5.16 -0.68
CA TRP A 103 3.78 3.79 -1.12
C TRP A 103 5.03 2.92 -1.11
N LEU A 104 6.19 3.44 -1.53
CA LEU A 104 7.46 2.71 -1.39
C LEU A 104 7.79 2.39 0.08
N MET A 105 7.53 3.32 1.01
CA MET A 105 7.71 3.05 2.45
C MET A 105 6.75 1.96 2.94
N ILE A 106 5.49 1.96 2.49
CA ILE A 106 4.53 0.88 2.79
C ILE A 106 5.06 -0.44 2.26
N SER A 107 5.58 -0.49 1.03
CA SER A 107 6.16 -1.69 0.44
C SER A 107 7.34 -2.24 1.25
N VAL A 108 8.24 -1.37 1.70
CA VAL A 108 9.37 -1.76 2.56
C VAL A 108 8.85 -2.36 3.87
N ALA A 109 7.85 -1.73 4.49
CA ALA A 109 7.24 -2.25 5.72
C ALA A 109 6.54 -3.61 5.49
N ALA A 110 5.87 -3.79 4.35
CA ALA A 110 5.21 -5.05 3.99
C ALA A 110 6.22 -6.19 3.79
N TRP A 111 7.33 -5.93 3.09
CA TRP A 111 8.42 -6.90 2.92
C TRP A 111 9.09 -7.25 4.25
N ARG A 112 9.32 -6.27 5.12
CA ARG A 112 9.81 -6.51 6.48
C ARG A 112 8.85 -7.42 7.26
N ALA A 113 7.56 -7.10 7.27
CA ALA A 113 6.55 -7.89 7.96
C ALA A 113 6.48 -9.32 7.42
N LEU A 114 6.57 -9.52 6.10
CA LEU A 114 6.59 -10.85 5.47
C LEU A 114 7.78 -11.69 5.94
N LEU A 115 8.96 -11.08 6.08
CA LEU A 115 10.19 -11.75 6.55
C LEU A 115 10.21 -11.97 8.07
N GLU A 116 9.58 -11.09 8.84
CA GLU A 116 9.47 -11.15 10.29
C GLU A 116 8.44 -12.19 10.73
N LEU A 117 7.36 -12.40 9.97
CA LEU A 117 6.26 -13.32 10.31
C LEU A 117 6.73 -14.74 10.71
N PRO A 118 7.63 -15.43 9.96
CA PRO A 118 8.14 -16.74 10.37
C PRO A 118 9.29 -16.67 11.39
N ARG A 119 10.06 -15.56 11.44
CA ARG A 119 11.28 -15.47 12.25
C ARG A 119 11.02 -14.96 13.66
N LYS A 120 10.04 -14.07 13.82
CA LYS A 120 9.74 -13.36 15.06
C LYS A 120 8.22 -13.11 15.18
N PRO A 121 7.40 -14.17 15.28
CA PRO A 121 5.93 -14.07 15.21
C PRO A 121 5.30 -13.21 16.32
N PHE A 122 5.97 -13.05 17.46
CA PHE A 122 5.51 -12.25 18.60
C PHE A 122 6.30 -10.96 18.80
N PHE A 123 7.17 -10.60 17.86
CA PHE A 123 7.93 -9.36 17.95
C PHE A 123 7.04 -8.19 17.54
N TRP A 124 7.01 -7.18 18.40
CA TRP A 124 6.13 -6.04 18.25
C TRP A 124 6.99 -4.76 18.24
N ASP A 125 7.20 -4.17 17.05
CA ASP A 125 8.11 -3.03 16.82
C ASP A 125 7.51 -1.66 17.20
N LYS A 126 6.54 -1.59 18.14
CA LYS A 126 6.16 -0.28 18.73
C LYS A 126 7.23 0.14 19.73
N THR A 127 7.46 1.44 19.80
CA THR A 127 8.26 2.10 20.85
C THR A 127 7.98 1.50 22.22
N PRO A 128 9.01 1.21 23.03
CA PRO A 128 8.84 0.76 24.41
C PRO A 128 7.95 1.74 25.16
N ARG A 129 6.78 1.26 25.61
CA ARG A 129 5.91 2.09 26.44
C ARG A 129 6.37 1.95 27.87
N VAL A 130 6.89 3.05 28.43
CA VAL A 130 7.10 3.15 29.87
C VAL A 130 5.70 3.25 30.50
N PRO A 131 5.34 2.38 31.47
CA PRO A 131 4.08 2.52 32.19
C PRO A 131 4.05 3.88 32.88
N VAL A 132 3.01 4.66 32.62
CA VAL A 132 2.81 5.96 33.27
C VAL A 132 2.60 5.70 34.76
N SER A 133 3.51 6.16 35.62
CA SER A 133 3.36 5.96 37.06
C SER A 133 2.12 6.72 37.55
N THR A 134 1.20 6.03 38.23
CA THR A 134 -0.03 6.61 38.79
C THR A 134 0.23 7.75 39.79
N SER A 135 1.48 7.91 40.26
CA SER A 135 1.89 8.96 41.20
C SER A 135 1.66 10.39 40.69
N GLU A 136 1.66 10.63 39.38
CA GLU A 136 1.46 11.99 38.83
C GLU A 136 -0.01 12.42 38.82
N LYS A 137 -0.96 11.46 38.78
CA LYS A 137 -2.40 11.77 38.80
C LYS A 137 -2.89 12.19 40.19
N LEU A 138 -2.29 11.66 41.25
CA LEU A 138 -2.65 11.98 42.63
C LEU A 138 -2.09 13.34 43.11
N ARG A 139 -1.17 13.95 42.36
CA ARG A 139 -0.58 15.25 42.70
C ARG A 139 -1.31 16.44 42.08
N ARG A 140 -2.33 16.19 41.25
CA ARG A 140 -3.11 17.20 40.52
C ARG A 140 -4.62 17.17 40.85
N ALA A 141 -5.03 16.37 41.84
CA ALA A 141 -6.38 16.36 42.40
C ALA A 141 -6.33 16.90 43.83
#